data_AF-A0A8X6IED0-F1
#
_entry.id   AF-A0A8X6IED0-F1
#
_cell.length_a   1.000
_cell.length_b   1.000
_cell.length_c   1.000
_cell.angle_alpha   90.00
_cell.angle_beta   90.00
_cell.angle_gamma   90.00
#
_symmetry.space_group_name_H-M   'P 1'
#
loop_
_entity.id
_entity.type
_entity.pdbx_description
1 polymer ?
#
loop_
_entity_poly.entity_id
_entity_poly.type
_entity_poly.pdbx_seq_one_letter_code
_entity_poly.pdbx_strand_id
1 'polypeptide(L)'
;MNILLRNLRSVPAPAHEKLFNFLVLIIIAIPLVYSTTFTIYCKERFFSKLLAYGNELESRSVKVLVIWIKKYLEFLIFPTFPLLVSFLYSTLNLRCSLFLTILTEKIAKYSPHAFGPEEQRDILRRKAKIDDILDIIQKIFSIPSYFFVLGYFVACCRALAWNLTYRVKTPIQLLTLINGVIILISLIAILWVSGGLPENINKLKEAFYKKTHRRIIFVGTSGEPDLRKELLDKPD
;
A
#
# COMPACT_ATOMS: atom_id res chain seq x y z
N MET A 1 -0.01 -17.02 3.44
CA MET A 1 -0.95 -16.59 2.36
C MET A 1 -2.35 -17.19 2.50
N ASN A 2 -2.52 -18.52 2.60
CA ASN A 2 -3.85 -19.16 2.63
C ASN A 2 -4.77 -18.74 3.80
N ILE A 3 -4.20 -18.51 4.99
CA ILE A 3 -4.95 -18.04 6.17
C ILE A 3 -5.48 -16.61 5.93
N LEU A 4 -4.63 -15.74 5.38
CA LEU A 4 -5.00 -14.36 5.01
C LEU A 4 -6.13 -14.35 3.98
N LEU A 5 -6.02 -15.16 2.91
CA LEU A 5 -7.04 -15.26 1.87
C LEU A 5 -8.37 -15.79 2.41
N ARG A 6 -8.34 -16.76 3.34
CA ARG A 6 -9.54 -17.30 3.99
C ARG A 6 -10.24 -16.24 4.85
N ASN A 7 -9.48 -15.46 5.61
CA ASN A 7 -10.03 -14.41 6.48
C ASN A 7 -10.55 -13.20 5.67
N LEU A 8 -9.87 -12.86 4.57
CA LEU A 8 -10.28 -11.81 3.63
C LEU A 8 -11.58 -12.11 2.88
N ARG A 9 -11.96 -13.39 2.74
CA ARG A 9 -13.24 -13.78 2.10
C ARG A 9 -14.46 -13.24 2.84
N SER A 10 -14.30 -12.93 4.13
CA SER A 10 -15.35 -12.35 4.98
C SER A 10 -15.40 -10.81 4.96
N VAL A 11 -14.44 -10.17 4.28
CA VAL A 11 -14.31 -8.72 4.16
C VAL A 11 -14.87 -8.28 2.80
N PRO A 12 -15.73 -7.26 2.73
CA PRO A 12 -16.29 -6.82 1.46
C PRO A 12 -15.17 -6.38 0.52
N ALA A 13 -15.23 -6.89 -0.72
CA ALA A 13 -14.31 -6.48 -1.75
C ALA A 13 -14.60 -5.02 -2.16
N PRO A 14 -13.56 -4.21 -2.42
CA PRO A 14 -13.76 -2.89 -2.99
C PRO A 14 -14.44 -3.02 -4.36
N ALA A 15 -15.38 -2.11 -4.65
CA ALA A 15 -16.21 -2.13 -5.87
C ALA A 15 -15.42 -2.10 -7.21
N HIS A 16 -14.11 -1.88 -7.15
CA HIS A 16 -13.23 -1.63 -8.28
C HIS A 16 -12.23 -2.76 -8.58
N GLU A 17 -12.57 -4.03 -8.37
CA GLU A 17 -11.67 -5.16 -8.65
C GLU A 17 -11.13 -5.17 -10.10
N LYS A 18 -11.97 -4.81 -11.08
CA LYS A 18 -11.54 -4.69 -12.49
C LYS A 18 -10.48 -3.61 -12.69
N LEU A 19 -10.60 -2.48 -11.98
CA LEU A 19 -9.63 -1.40 -12.03
C LEU A 19 -8.29 -1.84 -11.43
N PHE A 20 -8.31 -2.57 -10.32
CA PHE A 20 -7.09 -3.07 -9.70
C PHE A 20 -6.33 -4.05 -10.61
N ASN A 21 -7.05 -4.96 -11.26
CA ASN A 21 -6.44 -5.89 -12.23
C ASN A 21 -5.80 -5.14 -13.41
N PHE A 22 -6.48 -4.10 -13.91
CA PHE A 22 -5.95 -3.25 -14.98
C PHE A 22 -4.68 -2.50 -14.54
N LEU A 23 -4.65 -1.96 -13.32
CA LEU A 23 -3.46 -1.30 -12.77
C LEU A 23 -2.28 -2.26 -12.61
N VAL A 24 -2.52 -3.49 -12.15
CA VAL A 24 -1.47 -4.52 -12.07
C VAL A 24 -0.89 -4.83 -13.44
N LEU A 25 -1.75 -4.94 -14.47
CA LEU A 25 -1.30 -5.15 -15.84
C LEU A 25 -0.44 -3.99 -16.36
N ILE A 26 -0.82 -2.74 -16.06
CA ILE A 26 0.00 -1.57 -16.36
C ILE A 26 1.36 -1.67 -15.66
N ILE A 27 1.40 -1.96 -14.35
CA ILE A 27 2.65 -2.05 -13.58
C ILE A 27 3.62 -3.07 -14.17
N ILE A 28 3.11 -4.21 -14.62
CA ILE A 28 3.91 -5.29 -15.25
C ILE A 28 4.38 -4.89 -16.66
N ALA A 29 3.61 -4.09 -17.39
CA ALA A 29 3.98 -3.61 -18.72
C ALA A 29 5.05 -2.50 -18.71
N ILE A 30 5.12 -1.70 -17.64
CA ILE A 30 6.04 -0.55 -17.56
C ILE A 30 7.52 -0.95 -17.79
N PRO A 31 8.10 -2.01 -17.19
CA PRO A 31 9.48 -2.43 -17.47
C PRO A 31 9.77 -2.66 -18.95
N LEU A 32 8.82 -3.24 -19.69
CA LEU A 32 8.98 -3.53 -21.12
C LEU A 32 9.02 -2.23 -21.93
N VAL A 33 8.07 -1.32 -21.66
CA VAL A 33 8.01 -0.02 -22.33
C VAL A 33 9.25 0.81 -22.00
N TYR A 34 9.65 0.86 -20.73
CA TYR A 34 10.78 1.65 -20.26
C TYR A 34 12.11 1.15 -20.83
N SER A 35 12.38 -0.16 -20.76
CA SER A 35 13.62 -0.75 -21.29
C SER A 35 13.75 -0.55 -22.80
N THR A 36 12.65 -0.70 -23.55
CA THR A 36 12.61 -0.49 -25.00
C THR A 36 12.86 0.98 -25.35
N THR A 37 12.16 1.89 -24.68
CA THR A 37 12.30 3.33 -24.85
C THR A 37 13.72 3.79 -24.53
N PHE A 38 14.27 3.33 -23.39
CA PHE A 38 15.64 3.61 -22.98
C PHE A 38 16.63 3.16 -24.06
N THR A 39 16.49 1.93 -24.57
CA THR A 39 17.41 1.37 -25.57
C THR A 39 17.35 2.13 -26.91
N ILE A 40 16.18 2.63 -27.31
CA ILE A 40 16.00 3.44 -28.54
C ILE A 40 16.72 4.79 -28.43
N TYR A 41 16.62 5.45 -27.28
CA TYR A 41 17.22 6.78 -27.06
C TYR A 41 18.69 6.72 -26.63
N CYS A 42 19.16 5.61 -26.07
CA CYS A 42 20.53 5.41 -25.63
C CYS A 42 21.47 5.05 -26.80
N LYS A 43 21.47 5.89 -27.85
CA LYS A 43 22.37 5.78 -29.02
C LYS A 43 23.72 6.47 -28.81
N GLU A 44 23.91 7.19 -27.70
CA GLU A 44 25.16 7.88 -27.41
C GLU A 44 26.29 6.90 -27.07
N ARG A 45 27.40 7.01 -27.81
CA ARG A 45 28.64 6.21 -27.67
C ARG A 45 29.15 6.10 -26.24
N PHE A 46 28.93 7.14 -25.43
CA PHE A 46 29.36 7.21 -24.03
C PHE A 46 28.57 6.24 -23.13
N PHE A 47 27.24 6.24 -23.23
CA PHE A 47 26.40 5.34 -22.42
C PHE A 47 26.55 3.88 -22.83
N SER A 48 26.75 3.59 -24.12
CA SER A 48 26.97 2.23 -24.60
C SER A 48 28.26 1.62 -24.03
N LYS A 49 29.34 2.41 -23.87
CA LYS A 49 30.60 1.95 -23.24
C LYS A 49 30.44 1.73 -21.72
N LEU A 50 29.74 2.64 -21.03
CA LEU A 50 29.51 2.57 -19.58
C LEU A 50 28.59 1.40 -19.19
N LEU A 51 27.55 1.15 -19.99
CA LEU A 51 26.55 0.12 -19.71
C LEU A 51 27.02 -1.31 -20.05
N ALA A 52 27.92 -1.45 -21.01
CA ALA A 52 28.54 -2.71 -21.44
C ALA A 52 29.79 -3.10 -20.61
N TYR A 53 30.04 -2.47 -19.46
CA TYR A 53 31.20 -2.75 -18.59
C TYR A 53 32.56 -2.66 -19.30
N GLY A 54 32.68 -1.80 -20.32
CA GLY A 54 33.93 -1.70 -21.09
C GLY A 54 34.23 -2.89 -22.01
N ASN A 55 33.37 -3.91 -22.10
CA ASN A 55 33.56 -4.99 -23.06
C ASN A 55 33.33 -4.46 -24.49
N GLU A 56 34.36 -4.57 -25.31
CA GLU A 56 34.30 -4.29 -26.74
C GLU A 56 33.58 -5.42 -27.48
N LEU A 57 32.29 -5.62 -27.20
CA LEU A 57 31.45 -6.54 -27.96
C LEU A 57 31.41 -6.09 -29.43
N GLU A 58 32.00 -6.86 -30.34
CA GLU A 58 32.16 -6.46 -31.75
C GLU A 58 30.82 -6.24 -32.46
N SER A 59 29.80 -7.05 -32.11
CA SER A 59 28.49 -6.97 -32.75
C SER A 59 27.54 -5.97 -32.08
N ARG A 60 27.07 -5.01 -32.88
CA ARG A 60 26.13 -3.95 -32.46
C ARG A 60 24.82 -4.52 -31.88
N SER A 61 24.29 -5.59 -32.46
CA SER A 61 23.03 -6.21 -32.04
C SER A 61 23.13 -6.85 -30.66
N VAL A 62 24.26 -7.51 -30.34
CA VAL A 62 24.48 -8.11 -29.02
C VAL A 62 24.62 -7.03 -27.94
N LYS A 63 25.31 -5.92 -28.23
CA LYS A 63 25.37 -4.76 -27.32
C LYS A 63 23.99 -4.21 -26.98
N VAL A 64 23.13 -4.02 -27.98
CA VAL A 64 21.76 -3.52 -27.80
C VAL A 64 20.94 -4.48 -26.94
N LEU A 65 21.01 -5.79 -27.22
CA LEU A 65 20.28 -6.82 -26.48
C LEU A 65 20.72 -6.90 -25.01
N VAL A 66 22.03 -6.86 -24.74
CA VAL A 66 22.56 -6.86 -23.36
C VAL A 66 22.12 -5.64 -22.58
N ILE A 67 22.16 -4.44 -23.19
CA ILE A 67 21.68 -3.20 -22.55
C ILE A 67 20.19 -3.30 -22.24
N TRP A 68 19.39 -3.80 -23.18
CA TRP A 68 17.95 -3.98 -23.01
C TRP A 68 17.65 -4.94 -21.86
N ILE A 69 18.26 -6.13 -21.82
CA ILE A 69 18.08 -7.12 -20.74
C ILE A 69 18.47 -6.52 -19.39
N LYS A 70 19.62 -5.84 -19.31
CA LYS A 70 20.09 -5.22 -18.08
C LYS A 70 19.10 -4.18 -17.57
N LYS A 71 18.59 -3.32 -18.45
CA LYS A 71 17.61 -2.29 -18.09
C LYS A 71 16.24 -2.85 -17.76
N TYR A 72 15.82 -3.90 -18.45
CA TYR A 72 14.60 -4.62 -18.11
C TYR A 72 14.69 -5.23 -16.70
N LEU A 73 15.77 -5.95 -16.39
CA LEU A 73 15.97 -6.55 -15.07
C LEU A 73 16.10 -5.50 -13.96
N GLU A 74 16.86 -4.42 -14.21
CA GLU A 74 16.99 -3.30 -13.27
C GLU A 74 15.61 -2.73 -12.94
N PHE A 75 14.78 -2.44 -13.95
CA PHE A 75 13.46 -1.85 -13.77
C PHE A 75 12.43 -2.82 -13.18
N LEU A 76 12.54 -4.11 -13.52
CA LEU A 76 11.69 -5.18 -12.99
C LEU A 76 11.93 -5.36 -11.48
N ILE A 77 13.20 -5.43 -11.07
CA ILE A 77 13.59 -5.53 -9.66
C ILE A 77 13.24 -4.24 -8.92
N PHE A 78 13.51 -3.08 -9.51
CA PHE A 78 13.15 -1.79 -8.95
C PHE A 78 12.87 -0.75 -10.06
N PRO A 79 11.67 -0.13 -10.11
CA PRO A 79 10.68 -0.06 -9.03
C PRO A 79 9.53 -1.08 -9.12
N THR A 80 9.44 -1.92 -10.15
CA THR A 80 8.20 -2.68 -10.45
C THR A 80 7.83 -3.70 -9.38
N PHE A 81 8.75 -4.56 -8.95
CA PHE A 81 8.45 -5.52 -7.89
C PHE A 81 8.03 -4.85 -6.57
N PRO A 82 8.77 -3.86 -6.03
CA PRO A 82 8.31 -3.03 -4.91
C PRO A 82 6.91 -2.47 -5.13
N LEU A 83 6.60 -1.98 -6.33
CA LEU A 83 5.32 -1.35 -6.63
C LEU A 83 4.17 -2.35 -6.55
N LEU A 84 4.37 -3.57 -7.03
CA LEU A 84 3.40 -4.66 -6.90
C LEU A 84 3.16 -5.05 -5.44
N VAL A 85 4.22 -5.18 -4.65
CA VAL A 85 4.10 -5.56 -3.24
C VAL A 85 3.45 -4.44 -2.42
N SER A 86 3.86 -3.19 -2.65
CA SER A 86 3.23 -2.01 -2.06
C SER A 86 1.77 -1.85 -2.46
N PHE A 87 1.43 -2.13 -3.71
CA PHE A 87 0.04 -2.10 -4.17
C PHE A 87 -0.82 -3.17 -3.49
N LEU A 88 -0.28 -4.39 -3.34
CA LEU A 88 -0.93 -5.45 -2.58
C LEU A 88 -1.15 -5.02 -1.12
N TYR A 89 -0.11 -4.52 -0.45
CA TYR A 89 -0.17 -4.01 0.91
C TYR A 89 -1.25 -2.92 1.08
N SER A 90 -1.23 -1.90 0.21
CA SER A 90 -2.23 -0.82 0.22
C SER A 90 -3.65 -1.34 -0.02
N THR A 91 -3.83 -2.31 -0.92
CA THR A 91 -5.15 -2.90 -1.19
C THR A 91 -5.69 -3.65 0.03
N LEU A 92 -4.83 -4.38 0.74
CA LEU A 92 -5.21 -5.08 1.97
C LEU A 92 -5.59 -4.12 3.09
N ASN A 93 -4.82 -3.06 3.28
CA ASN A 93 -5.13 -2.01 4.26
C ASN A 93 -6.41 -1.26 3.91
N LEU A 94 -6.65 -0.98 2.62
CA LEU A 94 -7.89 -0.35 2.17
C LEU A 94 -9.11 -1.23 2.45
N ARG A 95 -9.00 -2.55 2.26
CA ARG A 95 -10.07 -3.50 2.61
C ARG A 95 -10.40 -3.47 4.10
N CYS A 96 -9.38 -3.49 4.95
CA CYS A 96 -9.56 -3.41 6.41
C CYS A 96 -10.19 -2.06 6.80
N SER A 97 -9.70 -0.97 6.21
CA SER A 97 -10.19 0.38 6.38
C SER A 97 -11.69 0.50 6.03
N LEU A 98 -12.11 -0.01 4.86
CA LEU A 98 -13.52 -0.05 4.46
C LEU A 98 -14.38 -0.85 5.44
N PHE A 99 -13.88 -1.99 5.92
CA PHE A 99 -14.60 -2.79 6.92
C PHE A 99 -14.82 -2.00 8.22
N LEU A 100 -13.79 -1.31 8.71
CA LEU A 100 -13.87 -0.46 9.90
C LEU A 100 -14.88 0.68 9.70
N THR A 101 -14.90 1.32 8.53
CA THR A 101 -15.88 2.35 8.20
C THR A 101 -17.30 1.80 8.23
N ILE A 102 -17.55 0.64 7.61
CA ILE A 102 -18.87 -0.01 7.61
C ILE A 102 -19.32 -0.35 9.03
N LEU A 103 -18.43 -0.88 9.88
CA LEU A 103 -18.74 -1.11 11.30
C LEU A 103 -19.07 0.19 12.05
N THR A 104 -18.31 1.24 11.80
CA THR A 104 -18.51 2.56 12.42
C THR A 104 -19.87 3.13 12.05
N GLU A 105 -20.25 3.05 10.77
CA GLU A 105 -21.57 3.44 10.29
C GLU A 105 -22.69 2.57 10.86
N LYS A 106 -22.46 1.25 11.01
CA LYS A 106 -23.40 0.32 11.64
C LYS A 106 -23.67 0.75 13.10
N ILE A 107 -22.63 1.10 13.87
CA ILE A 107 -22.76 1.62 15.24
C ILE A 107 -23.57 2.92 15.28
N ALA A 108 -23.28 3.83 14.34
CA ALA A 108 -23.97 5.12 14.28
C ALA A 108 -25.49 4.95 14.09
N LYS A 109 -25.91 3.97 13.28
CA LYS A 109 -27.31 3.67 12.93
C LYS A 109 -28.14 3.04 14.04
N TYR A 110 -27.53 2.33 15.01
CA TYR A 110 -28.31 1.75 16.12
C TYR A 110 -29.03 2.84 16.93
N SER A 111 -30.18 2.55 17.53
CA SER A 111 -30.68 3.38 18.64
C SER A 111 -29.96 2.99 19.94
N PRO A 112 -29.92 3.84 20.99
CA PRO A 112 -29.37 3.45 22.29
C PRO A 112 -30.01 2.18 22.88
N HIS A 113 -31.28 1.92 22.57
CA HIS A 113 -32.01 0.72 23.04
C HIS A 113 -31.70 -0.52 22.20
N ALA A 114 -31.48 -0.35 20.88
CA ALA A 114 -31.12 -1.45 19.99
C ALA A 114 -29.64 -1.86 20.11
N PHE A 115 -28.80 -1.04 20.77
CA PHE A 115 -27.37 -1.32 20.96
C PHE A 115 -27.09 -2.21 22.19
N GLY A 116 -27.78 -3.34 22.26
CA GLY A 116 -27.68 -4.31 23.35
C GLY A 116 -26.35 -5.09 23.41
N PRO A 117 -26.14 -5.93 24.43
CA PRO A 117 -24.89 -6.67 24.62
C PRO A 117 -24.60 -7.66 23.49
N GLU A 118 -25.63 -8.25 22.87
CA GLU A 118 -25.46 -9.10 21.68
C GLU A 118 -24.87 -8.34 20.49
N GLU A 119 -25.34 -7.12 20.22
CA GLU A 119 -24.83 -6.28 19.14
C GLU A 119 -23.41 -5.78 19.43
N GLN A 120 -23.13 -5.43 20.69
CA GLN A 120 -21.78 -5.09 21.14
C GLN A 120 -20.81 -6.25 20.92
N ARG A 121 -21.22 -7.47 21.29
CA ARG A 121 -20.42 -8.69 21.10
C ARG A 121 -20.20 -9.01 19.62
N ASP A 122 -21.21 -8.85 18.75
CA ASP A 122 -21.04 -9.00 17.30
C ASP A 122 -19.99 -8.02 16.76
N ILE A 123 -20.06 -6.74 17.15
CA ILE A 123 -19.10 -5.72 16.72
C ILE A 123 -17.70 -6.04 17.23
N LEU A 124 -17.54 -6.39 18.51
CA LEU A 124 -16.24 -6.75 19.09
C LEU A 124 -15.65 -7.99 18.41
N ARG A 125 -16.47 -9.01 18.13
CA ARG A 125 -16.03 -10.20 17.40
C ARG A 125 -15.56 -9.86 15.98
N ARG A 126 -16.26 -8.95 15.29
CA ARG A 126 -15.84 -8.49 13.95
C ARG A 126 -14.57 -7.64 14.01
N LYS A 127 -14.42 -6.80 15.03
CA LYS A 127 -13.19 -6.02 15.26
C LYS A 127 -12.00 -6.95 15.51
N ALA A 128 -12.14 -7.94 16.38
CA ALA A 128 -11.07 -8.91 16.66
C ALA A 128 -10.58 -9.61 15.38
N LYS A 129 -11.50 -10.00 14.49
CA LYS A 129 -11.11 -10.56 13.18
C LYS A 129 -10.29 -9.60 12.32
N ILE A 130 -10.57 -8.31 12.36
CA ILE A 130 -9.78 -7.30 11.63
C ILE A 130 -8.41 -7.15 12.28
N ASP A 131 -8.35 -7.10 13.61
CA ASP A 131 -7.09 -7.02 14.33
C ASP A 131 -6.18 -8.22 13.99
N ASP A 132 -6.73 -9.44 13.94
CA ASP A 132 -6.01 -10.65 13.51
C ASP A 132 -5.48 -10.52 12.06
N ILE A 133 -6.29 -9.99 11.14
CA ILE A 133 -5.87 -9.77 9.75
C ILE A 133 -4.74 -8.74 9.69
N LEU A 134 -4.86 -7.64 10.43
CA LEU A 134 -3.86 -6.57 10.48
C LEU A 134 -2.55 -7.06 11.08
N ASP A 135 -2.58 -7.88 12.13
CA ASP A 135 -1.39 -8.50 12.71
C ASP A 135 -0.67 -9.40 11.68
N ILE A 136 -1.42 -10.20 10.91
CA ILE A 136 -0.85 -11.01 9.82
C ILE A 136 -0.24 -10.11 8.74
N ILE A 137 -0.92 -9.03 8.34
CA ILE A 137 -0.41 -8.08 7.35
C ILE A 137 0.89 -7.45 7.86
N GLN A 138 0.92 -6.98 9.10
CA GLN A 138 2.10 -6.36 9.69
C GLN A 138 3.27 -7.34 9.78
N LYS A 139 3.02 -8.60 10.17
CA LYS A 139 4.05 -9.65 10.19
C LYS A 139 4.65 -9.93 8.81
N ILE A 140 3.83 -9.94 7.77
CA ILE A 140 4.29 -10.21 6.39
C ILE A 140 5.01 -8.99 5.78
N PHE A 141 4.47 -7.79 5.99
CA PHE A 141 4.86 -6.60 5.24
C PHE A 141 5.70 -5.59 6.02
N SER A 142 5.89 -5.73 7.34
CA SER A 142 6.68 -4.77 8.15
C SER A 142 8.08 -4.53 7.59
N ILE A 143 8.88 -5.60 7.43
CA ILE A 143 10.24 -5.50 6.92
C ILE A 143 10.26 -5.09 5.43
N PRO A 144 9.50 -5.74 4.52
CA PRO A 144 9.48 -5.33 3.11
C PRO A 144 9.05 -3.87 2.90
N SER A 145 8.01 -3.42 3.60
CA SER A 145 7.50 -2.05 3.47
C SER A 145 8.52 -1.00 3.89
N TYR A 146 9.30 -1.25 4.95
CA TYR A 146 10.40 -0.39 5.36
C TYR A 146 11.45 -0.23 4.24
N PHE A 147 11.90 -1.35 3.66
CA PHE A 147 12.88 -1.31 2.57
C PHE A 147 12.34 -0.64 1.31
N PHE A 148 11.05 -0.83 0.99
CA PHE A 148 10.44 -0.14 -0.15
C PHE A 148 10.33 1.35 0.07
N VAL A 149 9.90 1.80 1.25
CA VAL A 149 9.85 3.23 1.60
C VAL A 149 11.23 3.86 1.49
N LEU A 150 12.26 3.20 2.06
CA LEU A 150 13.64 3.67 1.96
C LEU A 150 14.14 3.68 0.51
N GLY A 151 13.88 2.61 -0.24
CA GLY A 151 14.26 2.50 -1.65
C GLY A 151 13.60 3.57 -2.52
N TYR A 152 12.31 3.83 -2.34
CA TYR A 152 11.59 4.89 -3.03
C TYR A 152 12.10 6.28 -2.65
N PHE A 153 12.38 6.52 -1.36
CA PHE A 153 12.97 7.77 -0.91
C PHE A 153 14.33 8.03 -1.56
N VAL A 154 15.24 7.04 -1.53
CA VAL A 154 16.55 7.12 -2.17
C VAL A 154 16.42 7.32 -3.68
N ALA A 155 15.49 6.63 -4.34
CA ALA A 155 15.25 6.78 -5.77
C ALA A 155 14.73 8.19 -6.12
N CYS A 156 13.85 8.77 -5.30
CA CYS A 156 13.42 10.16 -5.43
C CYS A 156 14.59 11.13 -5.29
N CYS A 157 15.43 10.97 -4.25
CA CYS A 157 16.62 11.79 -4.05
C CYS A 157 17.58 11.68 -5.24
N ARG A 158 17.81 10.47 -5.76
CA ARG A 158 18.65 10.23 -6.93
C ARG A 158 18.09 10.91 -8.18
N ALA A 159 16.78 10.79 -8.43
CA ALA A 159 16.14 11.43 -9.56
C ALA A 159 16.24 12.97 -9.47
N LEU A 160 16.02 13.53 -8.28
CA LEU A 160 16.17 14.97 -8.04
C LEU A 160 17.63 15.43 -8.25
N ALA A 161 18.59 14.75 -7.61
CA ALA A 161 20.00 15.08 -7.76
C ALA A 161 20.44 15.04 -9.22
N TRP A 162 20.06 14.00 -9.96
CA TRP A 162 20.39 13.88 -11.38
C TRP A 162 19.85 15.04 -12.23
N ASN A 163 18.59 15.44 -11.99
CA ASN A 163 17.96 16.54 -12.73
C ASN A 163 18.46 17.93 -12.30
N LEU A 164 18.89 18.10 -11.05
CA LEU A 164 19.51 19.34 -10.56
C LEU A 164 20.93 19.51 -11.09
N THR A 165 21.74 18.44 -11.11
CA THR A 165 23.11 18.47 -11.61
C THR A 165 23.15 18.60 -13.14
N TYR A 166 22.25 17.91 -13.84
CA TYR A 166 22.17 17.94 -15.29
C TYR A 166 20.82 18.50 -15.73
N ARG A 167 20.80 19.76 -16.20
CA ARG A 167 19.58 20.37 -16.78
C ARG A 167 18.97 19.42 -17.82
N VAL A 168 17.65 19.28 -17.79
CA VAL A 168 16.88 18.42 -18.72
C VAL A 168 17.07 18.91 -20.15
N LYS A 169 18.00 18.29 -20.86
CA LYS A 169 18.35 18.58 -22.26
C LYS A 169 18.15 17.36 -23.17
N THR A 170 17.97 16.18 -22.57
CA THR A 170 17.85 14.91 -23.30
C THR A 170 16.55 14.18 -22.97
N PRO A 171 15.98 13.41 -23.92
CA PRO A 171 14.81 12.57 -23.66
C PRO A 171 15.00 11.57 -22.50
N ILE A 172 16.23 11.11 -22.27
CA ILE A 172 16.57 10.19 -21.17
C ILE A 172 16.43 10.87 -19.80
N GLN A 173 16.83 12.14 -19.68
CA GLN A 173 16.64 12.90 -18.45
C GLN A 173 15.16 13.14 -18.15
N LEU A 174 14.38 13.50 -19.17
CA LEU A 174 12.92 13.65 -19.04
C LEU A 174 12.27 12.34 -18.57
N LEU A 175 12.66 11.21 -19.16
CA LEU A 175 12.17 9.88 -18.77
C LEU A 175 12.52 9.55 -17.32
N THR A 176 13.71 9.94 -16.85
CA THR A 176 14.16 9.74 -15.47
C THR A 176 13.39 10.61 -14.49
N LEU A 177 13.08 11.86 -14.87
CA LEU A 177 12.26 12.78 -14.08
C LEU A 177 10.83 12.24 -13.91
N ILE A 178 10.18 11.81 -15.00
CA ILE A 178 8.83 11.23 -14.97
C ILE A 178 8.81 10.00 -14.05
N ASN A 179 9.81 9.12 -14.15
CA ASN A 179 9.91 7.96 -13.27
C ASN A 179 10.06 8.37 -11.79
N GLY A 180 10.86 9.40 -11.50
CA GLY A 180 10.98 9.96 -10.16
C GLY A 180 9.64 10.47 -9.61
N VAL A 181 8.84 11.16 -10.43
CA VAL A 181 7.50 11.63 -10.05
C VAL A 181 6.56 10.47 -9.77
N ILE A 182 6.56 9.43 -10.60
CA ILE A 182 5.72 8.23 -10.41
C ILE A 182 6.08 7.53 -9.08
N ILE A 183 7.39 7.39 -8.80
CA ILE A 183 7.87 6.81 -7.55
C ILE A 183 7.43 7.65 -6.35
N LEU A 184 7.52 8.98 -6.44
CA LEU A 184 7.09 9.89 -5.38
C LEU A 184 5.58 9.76 -5.11
N ILE A 185 4.75 9.76 -6.16
CA ILE A 185 3.30 9.57 -6.03
C ILE A 185 2.99 8.23 -5.36
N SER A 186 3.71 7.17 -5.75
CA SER A 186 3.54 5.84 -5.18
C SER A 186 3.90 5.83 -3.68
N LEU A 187 4.99 6.49 -3.30
CA LEU A 187 5.40 6.65 -1.91
C LEU A 187 4.33 7.37 -1.08
N ILE A 188 3.83 8.50 -1.59
CA ILE A 188 2.76 9.28 -0.94
C ILE A 188 1.51 8.42 -0.76
N ALA A 189 1.11 7.67 -1.79
CA ALA A 189 -0.07 6.81 -1.74
C ALA A 189 0.06 5.71 -0.67
N ILE A 190 1.22 5.07 -0.56
CA ILE A 190 1.48 4.03 0.46
C ILE A 190 1.39 4.63 1.86
N LEU A 191 2.05 5.78 2.09
CA LEU A 191 2.03 6.46 3.38
C LEU A 191 0.62 6.93 3.76
N TRP A 192 -0.14 7.44 2.78
CA TRP A 192 -1.52 7.88 2.98
C TRP A 192 -2.44 6.73 3.40
N VAL A 193 -2.40 5.61 2.66
CA VAL A 193 -3.25 4.45 2.95
C VAL A 193 -2.87 3.82 4.30
N SER A 194 -1.57 3.68 4.57
CA SER A 194 -1.10 3.13 5.84
C SER A 194 -1.40 4.06 7.03
N GLY A 195 -1.33 5.37 6.84
CA GLY A 195 -1.60 6.37 7.87
C GLY A 195 -3.10 6.56 8.18
N GLY A 196 -3.98 6.36 7.19
CA GLY A 196 -5.43 6.47 7.39
C GLY A 196 -6.05 5.28 8.15
N LEU A 197 -5.38 4.14 8.21
CA LEU A 197 -5.90 2.96 8.90
C LEU A 197 -6.02 3.15 10.43
N PRO A 198 -4.98 3.62 11.16
CA PRO A 198 -5.10 3.99 12.57
C PRO A 198 -6.25 4.96 12.88
N GLU A 199 -6.47 5.94 12.00
CA GLU A 199 -7.55 6.92 12.16
C GLU A 199 -8.92 6.23 12.13
N ASN A 200 -9.13 5.29 11.20
CA ASN A 200 -10.40 4.55 11.13
C ASN A 200 -10.60 3.59 12.30
N ILE A 201 -9.53 3.01 12.86
CA ILE A 201 -9.60 2.24 14.10
C ILE A 201 -10.04 3.14 15.26
N ASN A 202 -9.48 4.34 15.36
CA ASN A 202 -9.84 5.29 16.41
C ASN A 202 -11.28 5.77 16.28
N LYS A 203 -11.74 6.11 15.07
CA LYS A 203 -13.15 6.46 14.80
C LYS A 203 -14.12 5.36 15.23
N LEU A 204 -13.78 4.08 14.97
CA LEU A 204 -14.58 2.95 15.42
C LEU A 204 -14.65 2.90 16.94
N LYS A 205 -13.51 3.01 17.63
CA LYS A 205 -13.44 3.00 19.10
C LYS A 205 -14.26 4.14 19.71
N GLU A 206 -14.14 5.35 19.18
CA GLU A 206 -14.90 6.52 19.62
C GLU A 206 -16.41 6.35 19.39
N ALA A 207 -16.82 5.87 18.21
CA ALA A 207 -18.21 5.61 17.90
C ALA A 207 -18.81 4.57 18.85
N PHE A 208 -18.08 3.47 19.09
CA PHE A 208 -18.47 2.43 20.04
C PHE A 208 -18.62 3.00 21.45
N TYR A 209 -17.59 3.68 21.96
CA TYR A 209 -17.60 4.28 23.30
C TYR A 209 -18.76 5.25 23.49
N LYS A 210 -18.93 6.19 22.56
CA LYS A 210 -20.03 7.18 22.61
C LYS A 210 -21.40 6.51 22.60
N LYS A 211 -21.56 5.40 21.87
CA LYS A 211 -22.82 4.67 21.81
C LYS A 211 -23.12 3.89 23.08
N THR A 212 -22.13 3.17 23.60
CA THR A 212 -22.21 2.46 24.88
C THR A 212 -22.54 3.43 26.01
N HIS A 213 -21.85 4.57 26.06
CA HIS A 213 -22.10 5.59 27.08
C HIS A 213 -23.52 6.16 27.01
N ARG A 214 -24.02 6.48 25.81
CA ARG A 214 -25.42 6.89 25.63
C ARG A 214 -26.40 5.81 26.08
N ARG A 215 -26.16 4.54 25.75
CA ARG A 215 -27.02 3.45 26.22
C ARG A 215 -27.09 3.41 27.75
N ILE A 216 -25.96 3.52 28.44
CA ILE A 216 -25.91 3.54 29.92
C ILE A 216 -26.78 4.67 30.48
N ILE A 217 -26.66 5.87 29.92
CA ILE A 217 -27.45 7.04 30.36
C ILE A 217 -28.96 6.84 30.10
N PHE A 218 -29.33 6.33 28.92
CA PHE A 218 -30.73 6.28 28.48
C PHE A 218 -31.50 5.04 28.94
N VAL A 219 -30.84 3.90 29.11
CA VAL A 219 -31.52 2.62 29.39
C VAL A 219 -31.56 2.32 30.89
N GLY A 220 -30.63 2.89 31.68
CA GLY A 220 -30.57 2.63 33.11
C GLY A 220 -30.17 1.18 33.41
N THR A 221 -29.19 1.01 34.30
CA THR A 221 -28.61 -0.29 34.66
C THR A 221 -29.64 -1.29 35.18
N SER A 222 -29.88 -2.34 34.40
CA SER A 222 -30.33 -3.63 34.90
C SER A 222 -29.35 -4.68 34.36
N GLY A 223 -28.20 -4.85 35.04
CA GLY A 223 -27.37 -6.06 34.90
C GLY A 223 -25.97 -5.99 34.27
N GLU A 224 -25.37 -4.84 33.95
CA GLU A 224 -24.04 -4.78 33.28
C GLU A 224 -22.85 -4.20 34.13
N PRO A 225 -22.69 -4.49 35.44
CA PRO A 225 -21.46 -4.10 36.14
C PRO A 225 -20.19 -4.84 35.66
N ASP A 226 -20.32 -6.02 35.04
CA ASP A 226 -19.16 -6.85 34.66
C ASP A 226 -18.49 -6.42 33.33
N LEU A 227 -19.25 -5.95 32.33
CA LEU A 227 -18.67 -5.44 31.08
C LEU A 227 -17.83 -4.17 31.31
N ARG A 228 -18.16 -3.40 32.36
CA ARG A 228 -17.44 -2.17 32.71
C ARG A 228 -16.01 -2.45 33.17
N LYS A 229 -15.75 -3.58 33.86
CA LYS A 229 -14.41 -3.96 34.31
C LYS A 229 -13.53 -4.45 33.17
N GLU A 230 -14.10 -5.14 32.19
CA GLU A 230 -13.35 -5.68 31.04
C GLU A 230 -13.00 -4.61 29.99
N LEU A 231 -13.69 -3.46 29.99
CA LEU A 231 -13.52 -2.37 29.01
C LEU A 231 -12.82 -1.10 29.53
N LEU A 232 -12.71 -0.91 30.86
CA LEU A 232 -12.09 0.28 31.48
C LEU A 232 -10.68 0.05 32.02
N ASP A 233 -10.15 -1.17 31.95
CA ASP A 233 -8.69 -1.34 32.00
C ASP A 233 -8.14 -0.73 30.71
N LYS A 234 -7.70 0.53 30.86
CA LYS A 234 -6.99 1.30 29.84
C LYS A 234 -5.86 0.45 29.27
N PRO A 235 -5.69 0.39 27.94
CA PRO A 235 -4.38 0.07 27.40
C PRO A 235 -3.46 1.26 27.74
N ASP A 236 -2.38 0.99 28.46
CA ASP A 236 -1.17 1.81 28.40
C ASP A 236 -0.60 1.79 26.97
#